data_AF-A0A397TTD3-F1
#
_entry.id   AF-A0A397TTD3-F1
#
_cell.length_a   1.000
_cell.length_b   1.000
_cell.length_c   1.000
_cell.angle_alpha   90.00
_cell.angle_beta   90.00
_cell.angle_gamma   90.00
#
_symmetry.space_group_name_H-M   'P 1'
#
loop_
_entity.id
_entity.type
_entity.pdbx_description
1 polymer ?
#
loop_
_entity_poly.entity_id
_entity_poly.type
_entity_poly.pdbx_seq_one_letter_code
_entity_poly.pdbx_strand_id
1 'polypeptide(L)'
;MESTEGFSYCMAVKVNIAICYSCDQFVYVDKRVGYELYHNYKMEEHWRTNCTGNRHCDICFKEYMELKQKPEVESDIYTRLAIYRYELRIENLINRVKHIRETAKKIRACTTIQRKWLEYFYRPEGMCATELAQHYKLLWGIREEMRQINNV
;
A
#
# COMPACT_ATOMS: atom_id res chain seq x y z
N MET A 1 -5.37 41.37 6.91
CA MET A 1 -5.28 40.68 8.22
C MET A 1 -5.77 39.28 7.95
N GLU A 2 -4.82 38.38 7.70
CA GLU A 2 -5.05 37.03 7.20
C GLU A 2 -5.72 36.17 8.27
N SER A 3 -6.78 35.48 7.89
CA SER A 3 -7.52 34.56 8.74
C SER A 3 -6.66 33.34 9.04
N THR A 4 -6.23 33.22 10.29
CA THR A 4 -5.74 31.97 10.87
C THR A 4 -6.90 30.98 10.95
N GLU A 5 -7.09 30.19 9.88
CA GLU A 5 -7.92 28.99 9.92
C GLU A 5 -7.24 27.97 10.84
N GLY A 6 -7.58 28.06 12.13
CA GLY A 6 -7.28 27.01 13.09
C GLY A 6 -7.90 25.70 12.60
N PHE A 7 -7.07 24.66 12.50
CA PHE A 7 -7.46 23.31 12.08
C PHE A 7 -8.59 22.76 12.97
N SER A 8 -9.83 22.98 12.54
CA SER A 8 -11.02 22.41 13.15
C SER A 8 -11.16 20.97 12.67
N TYR A 9 -10.72 20.02 13.50
CA TYR A 9 -11.15 18.63 13.34
C TYR A 9 -12.66 18.59 13.60
N CYS A 10 -13.48 18.45 12.56
CA CYS A 10 -14.88 18.06 12.71
C CYS A 10 -14.96 16.60 13.21
N MET A 11 -14.62 16.38 14.48
CA MET A 11 -14.84 15.10 15.15
C MET A 11 -16.33 14.92 15.36
N ALA A 12 -16.95 14.00 14.62
CA ALA A 12 -18.23 13.45 15.03
C ALA A 12 -18.00 12.53 16.25
N VAL A 13 -17.94 13.12 17.44
CA VAL A 13 -17.58 12.51 18.75
C VAL A 13 -18.43 11.26 19.10
N LYS A 14 -19.54 11.02 18.39
CA LYS A 14 -20.42 9.86 18.61
C LYS A 14 -19.96 8.55 17.96
N VAL A 15 -19.19 8.57 16.86
CA VAL A 15 -19.01 7.37 15.99
C VAL A 15 -17.56 6.89 15.88
N ASN A 16 -16.58 7.51 16.56
CA ASN A 16 -15.17 7.08 16.50
C ASN A 16 -14.62 7.01 15.05
N ILE A 17 -15.06 7.93 14.19
CA ILE A 17 -14.62 8.04 12.80
C ILE A 17 -14.04 9.43 12.59
N ALA A 18 -12.85 9.48 11.99
CA ALA A 18 -12.21 10.70 11.51
C ALA A 18 -12.07 10.65 9.99
N ILE A 19 -12.10 11.80 9.33
CA ILE A 19 -11.79 11.90 7.90
C ILE A 19 -10.30 12.20 7.77
N CYS A 20 -9.58 11.36 7.02
CA CYS A 20 -8.24 11.68 6.59
C CYS A 20 -8.32 12.69 5.45
N TYR A 21 -8.12 13.98 5.73
CA TYR A 21 -8.17 15.01 4.70
C TYR A 21 -7.19 14.75 3.55
N SER A 22 -6.03 14.13 3.81
CA SER A 22 -5.05 13.84 2.75
C SER A 22 -5.60 12.98 1.62
N CYS A 23 -6.52 12.04 1.91
CA CYS A 23 -7.05 11.06 0.95
C CYS A 23 -8.58 10.95 0.93
N ASP A 24 -9.28 11.80 1.68
CA ASP A 24 -10.74 11.82 1.86
C ASP A 24 -11.35 10.49 2.33
N GLN A 25 -10.56 9.63 3.00
CA GLN A 25 -11.03 8.36 3.54
C GLN A 25 -11.45 8.46 5.00
N PHE A 26 -12.50 7.73 5.36
CA PHE A 26 -12.89 7.52 6.75
C PHE A 26 -11.91 6.58 7.45
N VAL A 27 -11.43 6.98 8.62
CA VAL A 27 -10.50 6.24 9.47
C VAL A 27 -11.17 6.03 10.82
N TYR A 28 -11.25 4.76 11.25
CA TYR A 28 -11.67 4.43 12.60
C TYR A 28 -10.63 4.90 13.60
N VAL A 29 -11.08 5.62 14.62
CA VAL A 29 -10.21 6.22 15.62
C VAL A 29 -10.61 5.82 17.03
N ASP A 30 -9.64 5.42 17.85
CA ASP A 30 -9.94 5.05 19.23
C ASP A 30 -10.39 6.27 20.03
N LYS A 31 -11.45 6.10 20.83
CA LYS A 31 -12.00 7.14 21.69
C LYS A 31 -11.05 7.36 22.88
N ARG A 32 -10.04 8.21 22.76
CA ARG A 32 -9.27 8.65 23.94
C ARG A 32 -9.97 9.85 24.57
N VAL A 33 -10.49 9.63 25.78
CA VAL A 33 -10.94 10.65 26.72
C VAL A 33 -9.68 11.24 27.35
N GLY A 34 -9.30 12.45 26.94
CA GLY A 34 -8.16 13.16 27.50
C GLY A 34 -7.65 14.23 26.56
N TYR A 35 -7.86 15.49 26.96
CA TYR A 35 -7.32 16.75 26.45
C TYR A 35 -6.52 16.70 25.13
N GLU A 36 -7.10 17.37 24.13
CA GLU A 36 -6.45 18.27 23.17
C GLU A 36 -4.95 17.99 22.88
N LEU A 37 -4.71 17.51 21.65
CA LEU A 37 -3.45 17.62 20.85
C LEU A 37 -2.53 16.41 20.66
N TYR A 38 -2.71 15.24 21.26
CA TYR A 38 -1.70 14.18 21.08
C TYR A 38 -2.21 12.91 20.39
N HIS A 39 -1.81 12.79 19.12
CA HIS A 39 -1.62 11.55 18.35
C HIS A 39 -2.79 10.57 18.33
N ASN A 40 -3.61 10.71 17.30
CA ASN A 40 -4.53 9.65 16.94
C ASN A 40 -3.73 8.51 16.28
N TYR A 41 -3.24 7.56 17.09
CA TYR A 41 -2.45 6.41 16.65
C TYR A 41 -3.03 5.74 15.40
N LYS A 42 -4.36 5.65 15.30
CA LYS A 42 -5.05 5.08 14.14
C LYS A 42 -4.95 5.94 12.88
N MET A 43 -4.97 7.26 13.02
CA MET A 43 -4.71 8.17 11.90
C MET A 43 -3.25 8.09 11.44
N GLU A 44 -2.30 7.97 12.38
CA GLU A 44 -0.89 7.80 12.04
C GLU A 44 -0.61 6.45 11.37
N GLU A 45 -1.21 5.38 11.88
CA GLU A 45 -1.20 4.05 11.27
C GLU A 45 -1.75 4.13 9.84
N HIS A 46 -2.88 4.81 9.65
CA HIS A 46 -3.46 5.06 8.33
C HIS A 46 -2.48 5.83 7.43
N TRP A 47 -1.87 6.93 7.87
CA TRP A 47 -0.88 7.68 7.09
C TRP A 47 0.33 6.83 6.72
N ARG A 48 0.84 6.00 7.64
CA ARG A 48 1.99 5.12 7.42
C ARG A 48 1.72 3.98 6.43
N THR A 49 0.49 3.50 6.33
CA THR A 49 0.19 2.25 5.62
C THR A 49 -0.80 2.38 4.47
N ASN A 50 -1.91 3.10 4.67
CA ASN A 50 -3.10 3.02 3.83
C ASN A 50 -3.42 4.33 3.10
N CYS A 51 -2.89 5.46 3.55
CA CYS A 51 -3.17 6.75 2.96
C CYS A 51 -2.71 6.80 1.50
N THR A 52 -3.64 7.13 0.60
CA THR A 52 -3.42 7.17 -0.85
C THR A 52 -3.23 8.58 -1.39
N GLY A 53 -3.55 9.60 -0.59
CA GLY A 53 -3.65 10.97 -1.06
C GLY A 53 -2.56 11.89 -0.48
N ASN A 54 -2.40 13.03 -1.15
CA ASN A 54 -1.43 14.07 -0.83
C ASN A 54 -2.05 15.47 -0.82
N ARG A 55 -3.40 15.54 -0.86
CA ARG A 55 -4.15 16.75 -1.20
C ARG A 55 -3.91 17.90 -0.22
N HIS A 56 -3.62 17.56 1.04
CA HIS A 56 -3.35 18.51 2.12
C HIS A 56 -2.00 18.21 2.78
N CYS A 57 -0.98 17.88 1.99
CA CYS A 57 0.37 17.85 2.52
C CYS A 57 0.80 19.29 2.80
N ASP A 58 0.85 19.66 4.08
CA ASP A 58 1.14 21.03 4.53
C ASP A 58 2.52 21.53 4.07
N ILE A 59 3.43 20.61 3.71
CA ILE A 59 4.79 20.92 3.25
C ILE A 59 5.21 20.08 2.04
N CYS A 60 5.98 20.68 1.13
CA CYS A 60 6.65 20.05 0.01
C CYS A 60 8.05 19.51 0.40
N PHE A 61 8.71 18.78 -0.50
CA PHE A 61 10.04 18.21 -0.24
C PHE A 61 11.08 19.28 0.10
N LYS A 62 11.04 20.43 -0.58
CA LYS A 62 11.96 21.55 -0.33
C LYS A 62 11.77 22.10 1.09
N GLU A 63 10.52 22.39 1.45
CA GLU A 63 10.17 22.87 2.80
C GLU A 63 10.54 21.85 3.87
N TYR A 64 10.28 20.56 3.64
CA TYR A 64 10.75 19.49 4.54
C TYR A 64 12.26 19.52 4.76
N MET A 65 13.06 19.68 3.68
CA MET A 65 14.51 19.74 3.80
C MET A 65 15.00 20.99 4.55
N GLU A 66 14.35 22.13 4.33
CA GLU A 66 14.64 23.38 5.04
C GLU A 66 14.28 23.29 6.52
N LEU A 67 13.14 22.70 6.84
CA LEU A 67 12.68 22.50 8.21
C LEU A 67 13.54 21.49 8.97
N LYS A 68 13.99 20.41 8.31
CA LYS A 68 14.85 19.38 8.93
C LYS A 68 16.27 19.87 9.24
N GLN A 69 16.73 20.91 8.55
CA GLN A 69 18.06 21.51 8.79
C GLN A 69 18.10 22.44 10.00
N LYS A 70 16.94 22.92 10.47
CA LYS A 70 16.85 23.78 11.65
C LYS A 70 17.03 22.96 12.94
N PRO A 71 17.62 23.54 14.00
CA PRO A 71 17.69 22.87 15.30
C PRO A 71 16.29 22.60 15.86
N GLU A 72 16.06 21.42 16.44
CA GLU A 72 14.74 21.04 16.99
C GLU A 72 14.21 22.02 18.04
N VAL A 73 15.12 22.65 18.80
CA VAL A 73 14.80 23.63 19.87
C VAL A 73 14.14 24.90 19.31
N GLU A 74 14.35 25.22 18.03
CA GLU A 74 13.76 26.39 17.36
C GLU A 74 12.41 26.08 16.71
N SER A 75 12.00 24.82 16.65
CA SER A 75 10.78 24.41 15.94
C SER A 75 9.55 24.42 16.87
N ASP A 76 8.52 25.15 16.46
CA ASP A 76 7.24 25.12 17.16
C ASP A 76 6.54 23.75 16.99
N ILE A 77 5.50 23.51 17.80
CA ILE A 77 4.78 22.23 17.84
C ILE A 77 4.18 21.89 16.46
N TYR A 78 3.67 22.88 15.71
CA TYR A 78 3.07 22.63 14.40
C TYR A 78 4.13 22.26 13.36
N THR A 79 5.29 22.93 13.39
CA THR A 79 6.43 22.57 12.53
C THR A 79 6.85 21.11 12.76
N ARG A 80 6.97 20.69 14.01
CA ARG A 80 7.33 19.30 14.36
C ARG A 80 6.29 18.30 13.83
N LEU A 81 5.00 18.60 13.96
CA LEU A 81 3.93 17.76 13.46
C LEU A 81 3.93 17.66 11.93
N ALA A 82 4.22 18.76 11.23
CA ALA A 82 4.33 18.78 9.77
C ALA A 82 5.48 17.89 9.28
N ILE A 83 6.67 17.99 9.90
CA ILE A 83 7.82 17.13 9.62
C ILE A 83 7.44 15.65 9.86
N TYR A 84 6.88 15.34 11.03
CA TYR A 84 6.52 13.96 11.38
C TYR A 84 5.51 13.34 10.40
N ARG A 85 4.46 14.08 10.03
CA ARG A 85 3.49 13.64 9.01
C ARG A 85 4.15 13.36 7.66
N TYR A 86 5.09 14.21 7.27
CA TYR A 86 5.86 14.04 6.03
C TYR A 86 6.73 12.77 6.06
N GLU A 87 7.35 12.47 7.20
CA GLU A 87 8.14 11.25 7.39
C GLU A 87 7.28 9.97 7.31
N LEU A 88 6.10 9.95 7.97
CA LEU A 88 5.14 8.83 7.85
C LEU A 88 4.74 8.58 6.39
N ARG A 89 4.60 9.66 5.61
CA ARG A 89 4.28 9.56 4.18
C ARG A 89 5.43 8.99 3.35
N ILE A 90 6.66 9.40 3.63
CA ILE A 90 7.85 8.79 2.97
C ILE A 90 7.88 7.29 3.28
N GLU A 91 7.65 6.91 4.53
CA GLU A 91 7.62 5.50 4.95
C GLU A 91 6.56 4.70 4.19
N ASN A 92 5.33 5.24 4.08
CA ASN A 92 4.26 4.66 3.28
C ASN A 92 4.69 4.45 1.82
N LEU A 93 5.22 5.49 1.17
CA LEU A 93 5.67 5.43 -0.22
C LEU A 93 6.75 4.35 -0.43
N ILE A 94 7.72 4.27 0.49
CA ILE A 94 8.77 3.24 0.45
C ILE A 94 8.14 1.84 0.53
N ASN A 95 7.20 1.63 1.45
CA ASN A 95 6.54 0.33 1.62
C ASN A 95 5.69 -0.05 0.41
N ARG A 96 4.96 0.89 -0.19
CA ARG A 96 4.22 0.66 -1.44
C ARG A 96 5.13 0.27 -2.59
N VAL A 97 6.26 0.96 -2.75
CA VAL A 97 7.25 0.62 -3.79
C VAL A 97 7.83 -0.78 -3.57
N LYS A 98 8.13 -1.16 -2.32
CA LYS A 98 8.58 -2.53 -1.98
C LYS A 98 7.54 -3.57 -2.38
N HIS A 99 6.28 -3.40 -2.00
CA HIS A 99 5.20 -4.32 -2.35
C HIS A 99 4.98 -4.43 -3.87
N ILE A 100 5.04 -3.30 -4.60
CA ILE A 100 4.96 -3.30 -6.06
C ILE A 100 6.12 -4.10 -6.67
N ARG A 101 7.34 -3.92 -6.18
CA ARG A 101 8.52 -4.67 -6.65
C ARG A 101 8.40 -6.17 -6.40
N GLU A 102 7.90 -6.56 -5.23
CA GLU A 102 7.65 -7.97 -4.89
C GLU A 102 6.56 -8.57 -5.78
N THR A 103 5.46 -7.85 -5.98
CA THR A 103 4.37 -8.27 -6.86
C THR A 103 4.86 -8.42 -8.29
N ALA A 104 5.68 -7.48 -8.78
CA ALA A 104 6.29 -7.57 -10.11
C ALA A 104 7.22 -8.79 -10.26
N LYS A 105 7.97 -9.17 -9.20
CA LYS A 105 8.75 -10.42 -9.20
C LYS A 105 7.85 -11.65 -9.33
N LYS A 106 6.75 -11.70 -8.57
CA LYS A 106 5.77 -12.81 -8.62
C LYS A 106 5.13 -12.91 -10.01
N ILE A 107 4.72 -11.79 -10.60
CA ILE A 107 4.16 -11.74 -11.96
C ILE A 107 5.18 -12.29 -12.97
N ARG A 108 6.44 -11.82 -12.95
CA ARG A 108 7.48 -12.32 -13.85
C ARG A 108 7.72 -13.82 -13.72
N ALA A 109 7.72 -14.34 -12.49
CA ALA A 109 7.86 -15.78 -12.25
C ALA A 109 6.68 -16.55 -12.86
N CYS A 110 5.45 -16.09 -12.62
CA CYS A 110 4.24 -16.68 -13.20
C CYS A 110 4.29 -16.68 -14.73
N THR A 111 4.62 -15.55 -15.36
CA THR A 111 4.77 -15.45 -16.82
C THR A 111 5.83 -16.40 -17.36
N THR A 112 6.96 -16.56 -16.66
CA THR A 112 8.03 -17.49 -17.06
C THR A 112 7.56 -18.94 -16.99
N ILE A 113 6.87 -19.32 -15.91
CA ILE A 113 6.31 -20.66 -15.73
C ILE A 113 5.26 -20.94 -16.80
N GLN A 114 4.33 -20.01 -17.02
CA GLN A 114 3.30 -20.14 -18.07
C GLN A 114 3.92 -20.34 -19.45
N ARG A 115 4.97 -19.56 -19.79
CA ARG A 115 5.67 -19.71 -21.07
C ARG A 115 6.33 -21.10 -21.19
N LYS A 116 7.08 -21.53 -20.17
CA LYS A 116 7.71 -22.87 -20.16
C LYS A 116 6.67 -23.99 -20.24
N TRP A 117 5.54 -23.82 -19.57
CA TRP A 117 4.45 -24.78 -19.60
C TRP A 117 3.84 -24.90 -21.01
N LEU A 118 3.64 -23.77 -21.70
CA LEU A 118 3.20 -23.77 -23.10
C LEU A 118 4.24 -24.39 -24.03
N GLU A 119 5.52 -24.05 -23.87
CA GLU A 119 6.62 -24.67 -24.63
C GLU A 119 6.61 -26.20 -24.44
N TYR A 120 6.53 -26.66 -23.20
CA TYR A 120 6.46 -28.07 -22.83
C TYR A 120 5.22 -28.78 -23.40
N PHE A 121 4.05 -28.11 -23.35
CA PHE A 121 2.78 -28.63 -23.86
C PHE A 121 2.81 -28.84 -25.38
N TYR A 122 3.36 -27.89 -26.14
CA TYR A 122 3.31 -27.90 -27.60
C TYR A 122 4.58 -28.46 -28.27
N ARG A 123 5.73 -28.46 -27.59
CA ARG A 123 7.04 -28.92 -28.10
C ARG A 123 7.81 -29.70 -27.03
N PRO A 124 7.45 -30.97 -26.78
CA PRO A 124 8.10 -31.85 -25.81
C PRO A 124 9.49 -32.37 -26.27
N GLU A 125 10.28 -31.54 -26.96
CA GLU A 125 11.55 -31.97 -27.56
C GLU A 125 12.59 -32.31 -26.48
N GLY A 126 13.26 -33.47 -26.63
CA GLY A 126 14.34 -33.90 -25.74
C GLY A 126 13.92 -34.72 -24.51
N MET A 127 12.63 -35.02 -24.31
CA MET A 127 12.17 -35.95 -23.26
C MET A 127 12.40 -37.42 -23.63
N CYS A 128 12.69 -38.25 -22.63
CA CYS A 128 12.66 -39.70 -22.81
C CYS A 128 11.21 -40.21 -22.92
N ALA A 129 11.03 -41.42 -23.45
CA ALA A 129 9.70 -42.00 -23.67
C ALA A 129 8.84 -42.06 -22.38
N THR A 130 9.47 -42.30 -21.23
CA THR A 130 8.80 -42.35 -19.92
C THR A 130 8.28 -40.97 -19.50
N GLU A 131 9.07 -39.91 -19.71
CA GLU A 131 8.67 -38.53 -19.41
C GLU A 131 7.56 -38.06 -20.35
N LEU A 132 7.63 -38.46 -21.63
CA LEU A 132 6.58 -38.19 -22.62
C LEU A 132 5.24 -38.86 -22.25
N ALA A 133 5.28 -40.10 -21.75
CA ALA A 133 4.08 -40.80 -21.31
C ALA A 133 3.45 -40.14 -20.08
N GLN A 134 4.27 -39.71 -19.11
CA GLN A 134 3.79 -38.96 -17.93
C GLN A 134 3.22 -37.60 -18.33
N HIS A 135 3.86 -36.91 -19.27
CA HIS A 135 3.39 -35.66 -19.86
C HIS A 135 1.96 -35.78 -20.39
N TYR A 136 1.73 -36.70 -21.33
CA TYR A 136 0.41 -36.88 -21.94
C TYR A 136 -0.66 -37.32 -20.93
N LYS A 137 -0.30 -38.13 -19.93
CA LYS A 137 -1.22 -38.53 -18.85
C LYS A 137 -1.70 -37.33 -18.04
N LEU A 138 -0.80 -36.41 -17.69
CA LEU A 138 -1.13 -35.17 -16.99
C LEU A 138 -1.98 -34.23 -17.87
N LEU A 139 -1.63 -34.08 -19.15
CA LEU A 139 -2.41 -33.27 -20.09
C LEU A 139 -3.84 -33.79 -20.25
N TRP A 140 -4.00 -35.11 -20.30
CA TRP A 140 -5.31 -35.74 -20.37
C TRP A 140 -6.14 -35.46 -19.11
N GLY A 141 -5.55 -35.58 -17.92
CA GLY A 141 -6.22 -35.23 -16.66
C GLY A 141 -6.69 -33.77 -16.60
N ILE A 142 -5.83 -32.82 -16.97
CA ILE A 142 -6.19 -31.39 -17.03
C ILE A 142 -7.35 -31.14 -18.01
N ARG A 143 -7.34 -31.82 -19.17
CA ARG A 143 -8.39 -31.66 -20.18
C ARG A 143 -9.75 -32.17 -19.69
N GLU A 144 -9.76 -33.25 -18.91
CA GLU A 144 -10.99 -33.77 -18.29
C GLU A 144 -11.50 -32.83 -17.19
N GLU A 145 -10.64 -32.28 -16.34
CA GLU A 145 -11.04 -31.27 -15.34
C GLU A 145 -11.65 -30.03 -16.01
N MET A 146 -11.05 -29.52 -17.09
CA MET A 146 -11.59 -28.38 -17.85
C MET A 146 -12.96 -28.71 -18.49
N ARG A 147 -13.17 -29.96 -18.94
CA ARG A 147 -14.48 -30.39 -19.45
C ARG A 147 -15.54 -30.42 -18.35
N GLN A 148 -15.17 -30.87 -17.14
CA GLN A 148 -16.10 -30.88 -16.01
C GLN A 148 -16.55 -29.47 -15.63
N ILE A 149 -15.64 -28.50 -15.62
CA ILE A 149 -15.97 -27.10 -15.32
C ILE A 149 -16.90 -26.49 -16.38
N ASN A 150 -16.67 -26.79 -17.67
CA ASN A 150 -17.44 -26.21 -18.77
C ASN A 150 -18.82 -26.85 -19.01
N ASN A 151 -19.07 -28.01 -18.40
CA ASN A 151 -20.34 -28.74 -18.50
C ASN A 151 -21.26 -28.53 -17.28
N VAL A 152 -20.95 -27.56 -16.42
CA VAL A 152 -21.78 -27.06 -15.31
C VAL A 152 -22.38 -25.71 -15.70
#